data_AF-A0A7X4C125-F1
#
_entry.id   AF-A0A7X4C125-F1
#
_cell.length_a   1.000
_cell.length_b   1.000
_cell.length_c   1.000
_cell.angle_alpha   90.00
_cell.angle_beta   90.00
_cell.angle_gamma   90.00
#
_symmetry.space_group_name_H-M   'P 1'
#
loop_
_entity.id
_entity.type
_entity.pdbx_description
1 polymer ?
#
loop_
_entity_poly.entity_id
_entity_poly.type
_entity_poly.pdbx_seq_one_letter_code
_entity_poly.pdbx_strand_id
1 'polypeptide(L)'
;MPEWMEQTPWWVFVSLAVVVGGLVVRVAVWLGRVDTRLTAVEKRLDTIAKSLKEGLAEVRGDVKDILTRMGGPPAAQSNSPISLTEFGKKISATVAAKLWSVEHAPHLVSDAEGKAEFEIYDLCVAHVNQQFEHDEDLQRRVRAGAYDLGTQQAEVLRVYAVELRDEVLRQISPGE
;
A
#
# COMPACT_ATOMS: atom_id res chain seq x y z
N MET A 1 -50.61 45.75 -25.30
CA MET A 1 -50.98 44.77 -24.26
C MET A 1 -51.73 43.66 -24.96
N PRO A 2 -51.30 42.39 -24.92
CA PRO A 2 -51.94 41.34 -25.71
C PRO A 2 -53.30 40.93 -25.12
N GLU A 3 -54.36 41.02 -25.92
CA GLU A 3 -55.78 40.78 -25.57
C GLU A 3 -56.15 39.29 -25.39
N TRP A 4 -55.19 38.36 -25.41
CA TRP A 4 -55.47 36.92 -25.23
C TRP A 4 -55.58 36.48 -23.76
N MET A 5 -55.58 37.41 -22.80
CA MET A 5 -55.66 37.13 -21.36
C MET A 5 -57.07 37.17 -20.76
N GLU A 6 -58.11 37.55 -21.51
CA GLU A 6 -59.49 37.56 -21.02
C GLU A 6 -60.28 36.36 -21.55
N GLN A 7 -59.97 35.17 -21.02
CA GLN A 7 -60.82 33.96 -20.91
C GLN A 7 -59.93 32.72 -20.85
N THR A 8 -58.96 32.66 -19.94
CA THR A 8 -58.48 31.36 -19.49
C THR A 8 -59.52 30.82 -18.51
N PRO A 9 -60.22 29.73 -18.87
CA PRO A 9 -61.24 29.19 -17.99
C PRO A 9 -60.60 28.74 -16.68
N TRP A 10 -61.27 28.97 -15.54
CA TRP A 10 -60.77 28.61 -14.22
C TRP A 10 -60.32 27.13 -14.09
N TRP A 11 -60.89 26.23 -14.90
CA TRP A 11 -60.51 24.82 -14.95
C TRP A 11 -59.08 24.59 -15.45
N VAL A 12 -58.50 25.49 -16.26
CA VAL A 12 -57.10 25.41 -16.71
C VAL A 12 -56.14 25.60 -15.53
N PHE A 13 -56.46 26.53 -14.62
CA PHE A 13 -55.67 26.73 -13.40
C PHE A 13 -55.78 25.54 -12.44
N VAL A 14 -56.96 24.90 -12.36
CA VAL A 14 -57.17 23.69 -11.57
C VAL A 14 -56.36 22.52 -12.14
N SER A 15 -56.38 22.31 -13.45
CA SER A 15 -55.57 21.27 -14.11
C SER A 15 -54.08 21.49 -13.91
N LEU A 16 -53.61 22.74 -14.03
CA LEU A 16 -52.21 23.10 -13.78
C LEU A 16 -51.81 22.84 -12.32
N ALA A 17 -52.66 23.21 -11.35
CA ALA A 17 -52.41 22.98 -9.93
C ALA A 17 -52.33 21.48 -9.59
N VAL A 18 -53.16 20.64 -10.21
CA VAL A 18 -53.10 19.17 -10.03
C VAL A 18 -51.82 18.58 -10.60
N VAL A 19 -51.39 19.03 -11.79
CA VAL A 19 -50.14 18.57 -12.42
C VAL A 19 -48.93 18.99 -11.59
N VAL A 20 -48.87 20.26 -11.15
CA VAL A 20 -47.78 20.77 -10.32
C VAL A 20 -47.77 20.08 -8.96
N GLY A 21 -48.92 19.93 -8.31
CA GLY A 21 -49.04 19.22 -7.03
C GLY A 21 -48.60 17.76 -7.12
N GLY A 22 -49.01 17.04 -8.18
CA GLY A 22 -48.58 15.68 -8.44
C GLY A 22 -47.07 15.55 -8.69
N LEU A 23 -46.46 16.53 -9.35
CA LEU A 23 -45.01 16.56 -9.59
C LEU A 23 -44.23 16.76 -8.29
N VAL A 24 -44.68 17.68 -7.43
CA VAL A 24 -44.06 17.93 -6.11
C VAL A 24 -44.11 16.69 -5.23
N VAL A 25 -45.26 16.00 -5.18
CA VAL A 25 -45.40 14.74 -4.41
C VAL A 25 -44.46 13.66 -4.94
N ARG A 26 -44.32 13.52 -6.26
CA ARG A 26 -43.40 12.53 -6.86
C ARG A 26 -41.93 12.83 -6.54
N VAL A 27 -41.53 14.10 -6.56
CA VAL A 27 -40.16 14.51 -6.19
C VAL A 27 -39.91 14.25 -4.70
N ALA A 28 -40.85 14.59 -3.82
CA ALA A 28 -40.73 14.33 -2.37
C ALA A 28 -40.58 12.82 -2.06
N VAL A 29 -41.37 11.97 -2.73
CA VAL A 29 -41.29 10.51 -2.57
C VAL A 29 -39.97 9.95 -3.14
N TRP A 30 -39.41 10.56 -4.18
CA TRP A 30 -38.12 10.16 -4.74
C TRP A 30 -36.97 10.53 -3.79
N LEU A 31 -36.97 11.76 -3.26
CA LEU A 31 -35.97 12.21 -2.27
C LEU A 31 -35.99 11.32 -1.02
N GLY A 32 -37.16 11.01 -0.46
CA GLY A 32 -37.25 10.12 0.70
C GLY A 32 -36.76 8.69 0.42
N ARG A 33 -36.90 8.20 -0.82
CA ARG A 33 -36.36 6.89 -1.25
C ARG A 33 -34.85 6.91 -1.46
N VAL A 34 -34.27 8.04 -1.82
CA VAL A 34 -32.81 8.20 -1.96
C VAL A 34 -32.14 8.24 -0.58
N ASP A 35 -32.71 8.98 0.39
CA ASP A 35 -32.18 9.03 1.76
C ASP A 35 -32.25 7.68 2.48
N THR A 36 -33.32 6.91 2.28
CA THR A 36 -33.40 5.54 2.83
C THR A 36 -32.40 4.58 2.19
N ARG A 37 -31.99 4.82 0.94
CA ARG A 37 -30.93 4.02 0.29
C ARG A 37 -29.53 4.43 0.74
N LEU A 38 -29.28 5.72 0.94
CA LEU A 38 -28.00 6.21 1.46
C LEU A 38 -27.76 5.72 2.89
N THR A 39 -28.75 5.82 3.77
CA THR A 39 -28.65 5.31 5.14
C THR A 39 -28.51 3.77 5.21
N ALA A 40 -29.12 3.03 4.26
CA ALA A 40 -28.92 1.59 4.15
C ALA A 40 -27.52 1.22 3.64
N VAL A 41 -26.93 2.02 2.75
CA VAL A 41 -25.55 1.83 2.26
C VAL A 41 -24.55 2.17 3.36
N GLU A 42 -24.74 3.25 4.11
CA GLU A 42 -23.89 3.61 5.27
C GLU A 42 -23.90 2.52 6.33
N LYS A 43 -25.08 1.97 6.67
CA LYS A 43 -25.17 0.85 7.60
C LYS A 43 -24.46 -0.40 7.09
N ARG A 44 -24.52 -0.68 5.77
CA ARG A 44 -23.79 -1.81 5.18
C ARG A 44 -22.28 -1.59 5.19
N LEU A 45 -21.81 -0.36 4.93
CA LEU A 45 -20.40 -0.01 5.01
C LEU A 45 -19.86 -0.10 6.43
N ASP A 46 -20.62 0.34 7.44
CA ASP A 46 -20.21 0.23 8.85
C ASP A 46 -20.20 -1.24 9.32
N THR A 47 -21.16 -2.05 8.86
CA THR A 47 -21.13 -3.51 9.10
C THR A 47 -19.94 -4.16 8.43
N ILE A 48 -19.65 -3.85 7.16
CA ILE A 48 -18.47 -4.39 6.45
C ILE A 48 -17.18 -3.94 7.12
N ALA A 49 -17.08 -2.68 7.55
CA ALA A 49 -15.92 -2.17 8.27
C ALA A 49 -15.72 -2.88 9.62
N LYS A 50 -16.81 -3.16 10.35
CA LYS A 50 -16.77 -3.96 11.59
C LYS A 50 -16.37 -5.41 11.32
N SER A 51 -16.95 -6.07 10.32
CA SER A 51 -16.59 -7.43 9.94
C SER A 51 -15.15 -7.56 9.43
N LEU A 52 -14.63 -6.54 8.73
CA LEU A 52 -13.22 -6.50 8.33
C LEU A 52 -12.30 -6.25 9.53
N LYS A 53 -12.70 -5.41 10.49
CA LYS A 53 -11.92 -5.17 11.71
C LYS A 53 -11.90 -6.38 12.62
N GLU A 54 -13.02 -7.09 12.75
CA GLU A 54 -13.14 -8.35 13.48
C GLU A 54 -12.37 -9.46 12.78
N GLY A 55 -12.52 -9.60 11.46
CA GLY A 55 -11.74 -10.55 10.66
C GLY A 55 -10.24 -10.27 10.68
N LEU A 56 -9.80 -9.01 10.67
CA LEU A 56 -8.39 -8.65 10.84
C LEU A 56 -7.88 -8.91 12.27
N ALA A 57 -8.72 -8.77 13.29
CA ALA A 57 -8.37 -9.11 14.67
C ALA A 57 -8.26 -10.62 14.88
N GLU A 58 -9.15 -11.39 14.24
CA GLU A 58 -9.17 -12.85 14.25
C GLU A 58 -7.99 -13.43 13.45
N VAL A 59 -7.73 -12.91 12.24
CA VAL A 59 -6.53 -13.27 11.45
C VAL A 59 -5.24 -12.88 12.19
N ARG A 60 -5.21 -11.74 12.89
CA ARG A 60 -4.05 -11.37 13.73
C ARG A 60 -3.90 -12.30 14.94
N GLY A 61 -5.00 -12.80 15.50
CA GLY A 61 -5.00 -13.79 16.58
C GLY A 61 -4.45 -15.14 16.10
N ASP A 62 -4.95 -15.65 14.99
CA ASP A 62 -4.54 -16.93 14.41
C ASP A 62 -3.09 -16.88 13.89
N VAL A 63 -2.66 -15.79 13.27
CA VAL A 63 -1.25 -15.58 12.89
C VAL A 63 -0.35 -15.52 14.13
N LYS A 64 -0.81 -14.90 15.22
CA LYS A 64 -0.06 -14.86 16.48
C LYS A 64 0.03 -16.23 17.12
N ASP A 65 -1.03 -17.03 17.13
CA ASP A 65 -1.02 -18.38 17.71
C ASP A 65 -0.20 -19.36 16.86
N ILE A 66 -0.23 -19.23 15.52
CA ILE A 66 0.64 -19.98 14.61
C ILE A 66 2.12 -19.58 14.80
N LEU A 67 2.42 -18.28 14.95
CA LEU A 67 3.77 -17.81 15.26
C LEU A 67 4.24 -18.24 16.66
N THR A 68 3.34 -18.31 17.65
CA THR A 68 3.72 -18.71 19.02
C THR A 68 3.93 -20.23 19.12
N ARG A 69 3.17 -21.04 18.35
CA ARG A 69 3.34 -22.51 18.30
C ARG A 69 4.52 -22.97 17.45
N MET A 70 4.98 -22.18 16.48
CA MET A 70 6.14 -22.50 15.64
C MET A 70 7.46 -21.88 16.13
N GLY A 71 7.50 -21.25 17.31
CA GLY A 71 8.72 -20.58 17.80
C GLY A 71 9.12 -19.42 16.89
N GLY A 72 8.15 -18.58 16.51
CA GLY A 72 8.30 -17.48 15.57
C GLY A 72 9.48 -16.59 15.91
N PRO A 73 10.31 -16.22 14.91
CA PRO A 73 11.50 -15.42 15.13
C PRO A 73 11.12 -14.05 15.69
N PRO A 74 11.99 -13.44 16.51
CA PRO A 74 11.74 -12.12 17.04
C PRO A 74 11.41 -11.17 15.89
N ALA A 75 10.33 -10.41 16.07
CA ALA A 75 9.99 -9.27 15.25
C ALA A 75 11.27 -8.52 14.88
N ALA A 76 11.41 -8.15 13.61
CA ALA A 76 12.51 -7.37 13.09
C ALA A 76 12.60 -6.01 13.81
N GLN A 77 13.16 -6.02 15.02
CA GLN A 77 13.62 -4.88 15.77
C GLN A 77 15.13 -5.05 15.89
N SER A 78 15.82 -4.88 14.77
CA SER A 78 17.15 -4.31 14.83
C SER A 78 17.09 -3.01 14.04
N ASN A 79 17.00 -1.91 14.78
CA ASN A 79 17.32 -0.58 14.27
C ASN A 79 18.82 -0.42 13.98
N SER A 80 19.62 -1.48 14.16
CA SER A 80 21.04 -1.48 13.85
C SER A 80 21.25 -2.07 12.45
N PRO A 81 21.86 -1.34 11.51
CA PRO A 81 22.12 -1.81 10.15
C PRO A 81 23.11 -2.98 10.07
N ILE A 82 23.62 -3.49 11.19
CA ILE A 82 24.89 -4.22 11.24
C ILE A 82 24.83 -5.56 10.48
N SER A 83 23.72 -6.29 10.49
CA SER A 83 23.62 -7.57 9.77
C SER A 83 22.18 -7.96 9.48
N LEU A 84 21.98 -8.78 8.44
CA LEU A 84 20.69 -9.39 8.16
C LEU A 84 20.28 -10.36 9.28
N THR A 85 19.03 -10.24 9.73
CA THR A 85 18.38 -11.23 10.59
C THR A 85 18.14 -12.53 9.83
N GLU A 86 17.76 -13.62 10.51
CA GLU A 86 17.39 -14.88 9.83
C GLU A 86 16.27 -14.68 8.79
N PHE A 87 15.31 -13.80 9.08
CA PHE A 87 14.28 -13.41 8.12
C PHE A 87 14.86 -12.61 6.95
N GLY A 88 15.78 -11.67 7.22
CA GLY A 88 16.52 -10.94 6.19
C GLY A 88 17.34 -11.85 5.27
N LYS A 89 18.00 -12.87 5.82
CA LYS A 89 18.72 -13.90 5.05
C LYS A 89 17.77 -14.71 4.17
N LYS A 90 16.58 -15.05 4.69
CA LYS A 90 15.54 -15.72 3.90
C LYS A 90 15.08 -14.84 2.75
N ILE A 91 14.82 -13.54 2.99
CA ILE A 91 14.50 -12.59 1.92
C ILE A 91 15.62 -12.57 0.88
N SER A 92 16.88 -12.39 1.31
CA SER A 92 18.05 -12.34 0.44
C SER A 92 18.16 -13.57 -0.46
N ALA A 93 17.94 -14.76 0.09
CA ALA A 93 17.93 -16.01 -0.66
C ALA A 93 16.77 -16.07 -1.67
N THR A 94 15.55 -15.70 -1.27
CA THR A 94 14.36 -15.73 -2.13
C THR A 94 14.47 -14.77 -3.31
N VAL A 95 14.92 -13.53 -3.06
CA VAL A 95 15.05 -12.53 -4.12
C VAL A 95 16.42 -12.54 -4.77
N ALA A 96 17.33 -13.43 -4.40
CA ALA A 96 18.72 -13.48 -4.86
C ALA A 96 19.46 -12.12 -4.72
N ALA A 97 19.29 -11.45 -3.58
CA ALA A 97 19.86 -10.13 -3.32
C ALA A 97 21.40 -10.13 -3.34
N LYS A 98 22.01 -11.20 -2.82
CA LYS A 98 23.47 -11.37 -2.83
C LYS A 98 24.07 -11.48 -4.24
N LEU A 99 23.38 -12.14 -5.18
CA LEU A 99 23.87 -12.21 -6.56
C LEU A 99 23.79 -10.85 -7.24
N TRP A 100 22.71 -10.13 -6.97
CA TRP A 100 22.53 -8.77 -7.47
C TRP A 100 23.56 -7.80 -6.88
N SER A 101 23.92 -7.94 -5.58
CA SER A 101 24.92 -7.06 -4.97
C SER A 101 26.31 -7.24 -5.55
N VAL A 102 26.73 -8.47 -5.88
CA VAL A 102 28.02 -8.72 -6.55
C VAL A 102 28.11 -8.03 -7.91
N GLU A 103 27.01 -7.97 -8.65
CA GLU A 103 26.94 -7.29 -9.94
C GLU A 103 27.04 -5.76 -9.79
N HIS A 104 26.42 -5.19 -8.75
CA HIS A 104 26.29 -3.74 -8.60
C HIS A 104 27.38 -3.08 -7.75
N ALA A 105 27.97 -3.82 -6.82
CA ALA A 105 29.01 -3.29 -5.91
C ALA A 105 30.21 -2.65 -6.63
N PRO A 106 30.75 -3.18 -7.74
CA PRO A 106 31.88 -2.57 -8.44
C PRO A 106 31.61 -1.11 -8.89
N HIS A 107 30.36 -0.74 -9.10
CA HIS A 107 29.98 0.63 -9.48
C HIS A 107 30.03 1.62 -8.32
N LEU A 108 30.10 1.14 -7.08
CA LEU A 108 30.05 1.98 -5.88
C LEU A 108 31.38 2.02 -5.12
N VAL A 109 32.34 1.16 -5.45
CA VAL A 109 33.64 1.07 -4.75
C VAL A 109 34.34 2.42 -4.71
N SER A 110 34.52 3.07 -5.87
CA SER A 110 35.20 4.37 -5.95
C SER A 110 34.48 5.47 -5.15
N ASP A 111 33.14 5.40 -5.06
CA ASP A 111 32.34 6.38 -4.34
C ASP A 111 32.29 6.09 -2.83
N ALA A 112 32.61 4.87 -2.42
CA ALA A 112 32.61 4.41 -1.05
C ALA A 112 33.99 4.46 -0.38
N GLU A 113 35.08 4.56 -1.16
CA GLU A 113 36.43 4.72 -0.63
C GLU A 113 36.55 5.94 0.30
N GLY A 114 37.10 5.73 1.49
CA GLY A 114 37.31 6.79 2.49
C GLY A 114 36.06 7.25 3.24
N LYS A 115 34.88 6.68 2.96
CA LYS A 115 33.64 6.97 3.69
C LYS A 115 33.48 6.09 4.93
N ALA A 116 32.74 6.60 5.92
CA ALA A 116 32.35 5.80 7.08
C ALA A 116 31.27 4.76 6.70
N GLU A 117 31.19 3.65 7.43
CA GLU A 117 30.25 2.55 7.14
C GLU A 117 28.78 2.99 7.00
N PHE A 118 28.34 3.97 7.80
CA PHE A 118 26.98 4.50 7.73
C PHE A 118 26.74 5.29 6.42
N GLU A 119 27.74 6.01 5.93
CA GLU A 119 27.66 6.75 4.65
C GLU A 119 27.67 5.78 3.46
N ILE A 120 28.41 4.67 3.59
CA ILE A 120 28.39 3.59 2.59
C ILE A 120 27.00 2.95 2.55
N TYR A 121 26.37 2.74 3.71
CA TYR A 121 24.99 2.25 3.74
C TYR A 121 24.01 3.22 3.06
N ASP A 122 24.09 4.52 3.36
CA ASP A 122 23.23 5.54 2.73
C ASP A 122 23.43 5.59 1.21
N LEU A 123 24.68 5.47 0.74
CA LEU A 123 25.02 5.35 -0.68
C LEU A 123 24.33 4.12 -1.32
N CYS A 124 24.40 2.97 -0.64
CA CYS A 124 23.78 1.73 -1.12
C CYS A 124 22.26 1.82 -1.17
N VAL A 125 21.63 2.45 -0.17
CA VAL A 125 20.17 2.69 -0.16
C VAL A 125 19.76 3.58 -1.33
N ALA A 126 20.49 4.68 -1.56
CA ALA A 126 20.24 5.57 -2.68
C ALA A 126 20.37 4.85 -4.02
N HIS A 127 21.42 4.04 -4.20
CA HIS A 127 21.63 3.25 -5.41
C HIS A 127 20.51 2.23 -5.65
N VAL A 128 20.13 1.46 -4.63
CA VAL A 128 19.04 0.47 -4.73
C VAL A 128 17.72 1.12 -5.13
N ASN A 129 17.38 2.27 -4.53
CA ASN A 129 16.16 3.00 -4.88
C ASN A 129 16.19 3.51 -6.32
N GLN A 130 17.33 4.07 -6.75
CA GLN A 130 17.51 4.51 -8.13
C GLN A 130 17.37 3.35 -9.13
N GLN A 131 18.00 2.20 -8.86
CA GLN A 131 17.84 1.02 -9.70
C GLN A 131 16.39 0.53 -9.70
N PHE A 132 15.75 0.47 -8.54
CA PHE A 132 14.36 0.04 -8.44
C PHE A 132 13.40 0.93 -9.24
N GLU A 133 13.63 2.24 -9.34
CA GLU A 133 12.81 3.14 -10.16
C GLU A 133 12.93 2.88 -11.66
N HIS A 134 14.05 2.33 -12.13
CA HIS A 134 14.38 2.22 -13.55
C HIS A 134 14.49 0.79 -14.09
N ASP A 135 14.63 -0.22 -13.23
CA ASP A 135 14.78 -1.62 -13.58
C ASP A 135 13.47 -2.40 -13.31
N GLU A 136 12.74 -2.73 -14.38
CA GLU A 136 11.50 -3.50 -14.31
C GLU A 136 11.69 -4.92 -13.75
N ASP A 137 12.85 -5.54 -13.98
CA ASP A 137 13.14 -6.88 -13.49
C ASP A 137 13.41 -6.85 -11.98
N LEU A 138 14.14 -5.85 -11.49
CA LEU A 138 14.28 -5.61 -10.05
C LEU A 138 12.93 -5.30 -9.40
N GLN A 139 12.09 -4.47 -10.02
CA GLN A 139 10.72 -4.22 -9.53
C GLN A 139 9.91 -5.51 -9.42
N ARG A 140 9.97 -6.36 -10.45
CA ARG A 140 9.25 -7.64 -10.47
C ARG A 140 9.73 -8.55 -9.35
N ARG A 141 11.05 -8.68 -9.16
CA ARG A 141 11.66 -9.49 -8.08
C ARG A 141 11.27 -9.00 -6.69
N VAL A 142 11.34 -7.69 -6.46
CA VAL A 142 10.98 -7.08 -5.17
C VAL A 142 9.49 -7.30 -4.86
N ARG A 143 8.60 -7.08 -5.85
CA ARG A 143 7.16 -7.32 -5.68
C ARG A 143 6.83 -8.78 -5.44
N ALA A 144 7.43 -9.70 -6.21
CA ALA A 144 7.24 -11.13 -6.05
C ALA A 144 7.76 -11.62 -4.68
N GLY A 145 8.97 -11.23 -4.29
CA GLY A 145 9.54 -11.60 -3.00
C GLY A 145 8.76 -11.04 -1.82
N ALA A 146 8.25 -9.81 -1.92
CA ALA A 146 7.38 -9.23 -0.90
C ALA A 146 6.07 -10.02 -0.75
N TYR A 147 5.45 -10.42 -1.87
CA TYR A 147 4.24 -11.23 -1.89
C TYR A 147 4.48 -12.64 -1.30
N ASP A 148 5.51 -13.34 -1.77
CA ASP A 148 5.80 -14.73 -1.39
C ASP A 148 6.15 -14.86 0.10
N LEU A 149 6.76 -13.83 0.69
CA LEU A 149 7.19 -13.82 2.08
C LEU A 149 6.21 -13.08 3.02
N GLY A 150 5.11 -12.55 2.49
CA GLY A 150 4.13 -11.79 3.27
C GLY A 150 4.72 -10.55 3.95
N THR A 151 5.62 -9.85 3.26
CA THR A 151 6.33 -8.67 3.79
C THR A 151 6.12 -7.43 2.90
N GLN A 152 6.63 -6.29 3.32
CA GLN A 152 6.56 -5.03 2.56
C GLN A 152 7.73 -4.93 1.58
N GLN A 153 7.52 -4.29 0.42
CA GLN A 153 8.58 -4.03 -0.57
C GLN A 153 9.77 -3.26 0.03
N ALA A 154 9.50 -2.32 0.93
CA ALA A 154 10.52 -1.55 1.63
C ALA A 154 11.50 -2.45 2.42
N GLU A 155 11.00 -3.53 3.03
CA GLU A 155 11.86 -4.48 3.76
C GLU A 155 12.76 -5.26 2.79
N VAL A 156 12.24 -5.63 1.62
CA VAL A 156 13.02 -6.31 0.58
C VAL A 156 14.11 -5.39 0.02
N LEU A 157 13.78 -4.13 -0.28
CA LEU A 157 14.77 -3.14 -0.73
C LEU A 157 15.85 -2.88 0.33
N ARG A 158 15.48 -2.88 1.61
CA ARG A 158 16.44 -2.78 2.70
C ARG A 158 17.43 -3.94 2.71
N VAL A 159 16.97 -5.17 2.42
CA VAL A 159 17.83 -6.35 2.31
C VAL A 159 18.82 -6.21 1.14
N TYR A 160 18.35 -5.72 -0.02
CA TYR A 160 19.25 -5.40 -1.14
C TYR A 160 20.34 -4.39 -0.74
N ALA A 161 19.98 -3.33 0.00
CA ALA A 161 20.94 -2.31 0.43
C ALA A 161 21.97 -2.86 1.43
N VAL A 162 21.57 -3.76 2.34
CA VAL A 162 22.51 -4.40 3.28
C VAL A 162 23.47 -5.32 2.55
N GLU A 163 22.98 -6.19 1.65
CA GLU A 163 23.83 -7.09 0.85
C GLU A 163 24.78 -6.32 -0.06
N LEU A 164 24.33 -5.18 -0.60
CA LEU A 164 25.15 -4.28 -1.39
C LEU A 164 26.26 -3.64 -0.58
N ARG A 165 25.94 -3.12 0.61
CA ARG A 165 26.94 -2.54 1.53
C ARG A 165 27.98 -3.58 1.91
N ASP A 166 27.55 -4.78 2.32
CA ASP A 166 28.46 -5.84 2.76
C ASP A 166 29.42 -6.24 1.65
N GLU A 167 28.92 -6.29 0.42
CA GLU A 167 29.72 -6.59 -0.77
C GLU A 167 30.69 -5.44 -1.12
N VAL A 168 30.25 -4.18 -1.04
CA VAL A 168 31.12 -3.00 -1.24
C VAL A 168 32.23 -2.95 -0.19
N LEU A 169 31.90 -3.15 1.09
CA LEU A 169 32.88 -3.20 2.18
C LEU A 169 33.90 -4.33 1.98
N ARG A 170 33.45 -5.50 1.53
CA ARG A 170 34.31 -6.64 1.19
C ARG A 170 35.31 -6.31 0.07
N GLN A 171 34.92 -5.48 -0.91
CA GLN A 171 35.79 -5.09 -2.01
C GLN A 171 36.79 -3.99 -1.63
N ILE A 172 36.41 -3.07 -0.74
CA ILE A 172 37.28 -1.98 -0.27
C ILE A 172 38.27 -2.47 0.79
N SER A 173 37.86 -3.41 1.64
CA SER A 173 38.69 -4.01 2.69
C SER A 173 38.78 -5.54 2.49
N PRO A 174 39.50 -6.02 1.45
CA PRO A 174 39.56 -7.45 1.13
C PRO A 174 40.37 -8.31 2.12
N GLY A 175 40.61 -7.87 3.36
CA GLY A 175 41.31 -8.66 4.36
C GLY A 175 41.50 -7.97 5.71
N GLU A 176 40.65 -8.33 6.67
CA GLU A 176 41.11 -8.99 7.90
C GLU A 176 40.91 -10.51 7.75
#